data_AF-A0A2S2NYT8-F1
#
_entry.id   AF-A0A2S2NYT8-F1
#
_cell.length_a   1.000
_cell.length_b   1.000
_cell.length_c   1.000
_cell.angle_alpha   90.00
_cell.angle_beta   90.00
_cell.angle_gamma   90.00
#
_symmetry.space_group_name_H-M   'P 1'
#
loop_
_entity.id
_entity.type
_entity.pdbx_description
1 polymer ?
#
loop_
_entity_poly.entity_id
_entity_poly.type
_entity_poly.pdbx_seq_one_letter_code
_entity_poly.pdbx_strand_id
1 'polypeptide(L)'
;MMSLACRVQYVDDTDPFEYSANVPEPQRSPPVHSFSLTLPLINQIAAVYRVLRAPHRLDDAALQLYKDGDFGSYLDMEASISEQPEEFEGFQNDKRNSIVLRTQLSVKVHTIIDKLMNSEGKELRRCLFALKHIFQEDKDLVHEFIQNDGLRCLIKLGSDVDQNYQNYILRALGQVML
;
A
#
# COMPACT_ATOMS: atom_id res chain seq x y z
N MET A 1 -21.23 -8.03 22.19
CA MET A 1 -20.50 -8.39 20.96
C MET A 1 -19.05 -7.98 21.19
N MET A 2 -18.06 -8.84 20.95
CA MET A 2 -16.65 -8.46 21.13
C MET A 2 -16.21 -7.59 19.96
N SER A 3 -15.63 -6.42 20.26
CA SER A 3 -15.21 -5.45 19.27
C SER A 3 -13.89 -4.78 19.64
N LEU A 4 -13.10 -4.39 18.63
CA LEU A 4 -11.92 -3.55 18.77
C LEU A 4 -12.27 -2.10 18.37
N ALA A 5 -12.23 -1.19 19.33
CA ALA A 5 -12.36 0.24 19.04
C ALA A 5 -10.97 0.88 18.88
N CYS A 6 -10.67 1.43 17.71
CA CYS A 6 -9.38 2.06 17.42
C CYS A 6 -9.53 3.23 16.45
N ARG A 7 -8.47 4.03 16.31
CA ARG A 7 -8.42 5.09 15.31
C ARG A 7 -8.40 4.47 13.92
N VAL A 8 -9.02 5.16 12.97
CA VAL A 8 -8.90 4.86 11.54
C VAL A 8 -8.43 6.09 10.78
N GLN A 9 -7.60 5.86 9.78
CA GLN A 9 -7.02 6.89 8.91
C GLN A 9 -6.90 6.32 7.49
N TYR A 10 -6.51 7.12 6.50
CA TYR A 10 -6.14 6.64 5.17
C TYR A 10 -4.81 7.25 4.74
N VAL A 11 -4.15 6.66 3.74
CA VAL A 11 -3.09 7.32 2.97
C VAL A 11 -3.54 7.32 1.51
N ASP A 12 -3.53 8.49 0.87
CA ASP A 12 -3.82 8.56 -0.55
C ASP A 12 -2.61 8.07 -1.35
N ASP A 13 -2.66 6.80 -1.69
CA ASP A 13 -1.67 6.07 -2.48
C ASP A 13 -2.32 5.44 -3.71
N THR A 14 -3.42 6.05 -4.19
CA THR A 14 -4.17 5.61 -5.37
C THR A 14 -3.33 5.72 -6.64
N ASP A 15 -2.45 6.72 -6.72
CA ASP A 15 -1.40 6.80 -7.72
C ASP A 15 -0.01 6.59 -7.09
N PRO A 16 0.66 5.45 -7.33
CA PRO A 16 1.96 5.16 -6.74
C PRO A 16 3.09 6.07 -7.24
N PHE A 17 2.88 6.84 -8.32
CA PHE A 17 3.87 7.80 -8.83
C PHE A 17 3.58 9.25 -8.46
N GLU A 18 2.48 9.52 -7.77
CA GLU A 18 2.29 10.81 -7.12
C GLU A 18 3.05 10.83 -5.80
N TYR A 19 3.73 11.94 -5.53
CA TYR A 19 4.42 12.12 -4.26
C TYR A 19 3.38 12.46 -3.19
N SER A 20 2.74 11.44 -2.63
CA SER A 20 1.99 11.60 -1.40
C SER A 20 2.92 11.44 -0.21
N ALA A 21 2.76 12.30 0.79
CA ALA A 21 3.41 12.04 2.06
C ALA A 21 2.80 10.73 2.60
N ASN A 22 3.62 9.70 2.83
CA ASN A 22 3.22 8.42 3.45
C ASN A 22 2.84 8.65 4.93
N VAL A 23 1.79 9.43 5.13
CA VAL A 23 1.41 10.02 6.40
C VAL A 23 -0.10 9.85 6.53
N PRO A 24 -0.57 9.08 7.53
CA PRO A 24 -2.00 8.81 7.68
C PRO A 24 -2.83 10.09 7.94
N GLU A 25 -3.91 10.24 7.19
CA GLU A 25 -4.90 11.33 7.28
C GLU A 25 -6.24 10.86 7.85
N PRO A 26 -6.97 11.69 8.61
CA PRO A 26 -6.56 13.01 9.08
C PRO A 26 -5.56 12.88 10.25
N GLN A 27 -4.55 13.76 10.29
CA GLN A 27 -3.61 13.78 11.42
C GLN A 27 -4.22 14.33 12.70
N ARG A 28 -5.13 15.29 12.57
CA ARG A 28 -5.82 15.92 13.70
C ARG A 28 -7.14 15.21 13.95
N SER A 29 -7.31 14.75 15.18
CA SER A 29 -8.52 14.06 15.63
C SER A 29 -8.95 12.90 14.71
N PRO A 30 -8.10 11.87 14.50
CA PRO A 30 -8.49 10.69 13.75
C PRO A 30 -9.80 10.09 14.29
N PRO A 31 -10.78 9.79 13.43
CA PRO A 31 -12.03 9.17 13.87
C PRO A 31 -11.76 7.79 14.46
N VAL A 32 -12.59 7.39 15.42
CA VAL A 32 -12.56 6.06 16.02
C VAL A 32 -13.64 5.19 15.39
N HIS A 33 -13.26 3.99 14.97
CA HIS A 33 -14.18 2.97 14.47
C HIS A 33 -14.16 1.75 15.39
N SER A 34 -15.27 1.01 15.43
CA SER A 34 -15.39 -0.22 16.23
C SER A 34 -15.55 -1.41 15.30
N PHE A 35 -14.49 -2.20 15.16
CA PHE A 35 -14.47 -3.42 14.35
C PHE A 35 -15.03 -4.60 15.15
N SER A 36 -15.86 -5.43 14.53
CA SER A 36 -16.21 -6.75 15.04
C SER A 36 -14.97 -7.65 15.01
N LEU A 37 -14.72 -8.36 16.10
CA LEU A 37 -13.59 -9.31 16.17
C LEU A 37 -13.82 -10.58 15.34
N THR A 38 -15.06 -10.93 15.04
CA THR A 38 -15.45 -12.23 14.47
C THR A 38 -15.99 -12.13 13.03
N LEU A 39 -16.02 -10.95 12.43
CA LEU A 39 -16.40 -10.78 11.03
C LEU A 39 -15.15 -10.53 10.18
N PRO A 40 -15.09 -11.08 8.95
CA PRO A 40 -14.04 -10.74 7.99
C PRO A 40 -13.91 -9.23 7.77
N LEU A 41 -12.68 -8.73 7.63
CA LEU A 41 -12.42 -7.30 7.45
C LEU A 41 -13.03 -6.74 6.15
N ILE A 42 -13.11 -7.55 5.10
CA ILE A 42 -13.74 -7.20 3.81
C ILE A 42 -15.21 -6.82 3.99
N ASN A 43 -15.90 -7.44 4.96
CA ASN A 43 -17.29 -7.12 5.29
C ASN A 43 -17.45 -5.85 6.14
N GLN A 44 -16.34 -5.28 6.62
CA GLN A 44 -16.31 -4.13 7.54
C GLN A 44 -15.72 -2.86 6.89
N ILE A 45 -14.87 -3.00 5.87
CA ILE A 45 -14.15 -1.88 5.24
C ILE A 45 -15.07 -0.78 4.69
N ALA A 46 -16.27 -1.14 4.21
CA ALA A 46 -17.26 -0.17 3.73
C ALA A 46 -17.68 0.86 4.79
N ALA A 47 -17.66 0.50 6.08
CA ALA A 47 -17.95 1.42 7.17
C ALA A 47 -16.77 2.36 7.44
N VAL A 48 -15.55 1.84 7.41
CA VAL A 48 -14.30 2.62 7.55
C VAL A 48 -14.19 3.66 6.44
N TYR A 49 -14.39 3.22 5.19
CA TYR A 49 -14.40 4.07 4.01
C TYR A 49 -15.39 5.24 4.14
N ARG A 50 -16.63 4.96 4.60
CA ARG A 50 -17.65 6.00 4.82
C ARG A 50 -17.28 7.02 5.88
N VAL A 51 -16.63 6.58 6.96
CA VAL A 51 -16.18 7.46 8.04
C VAL A 51 -15.05 8.37 7.57
N LEU A 52 -14.11 7.83 6.81
CA LEU A 52 -12.94 8.55 6.33
C LEU A 52 -13.21 9.43 5.11
N ARG A 53 -14.17 9.05 4.27
CA ARG A 53 -14.39 9.63 2.93
C ARG A 53 -13.10 9.58 2.10
N ALA A 54 -12.39 8.46 2.19
CA ALA A 54 -11.15 8.24 1.49
C ALA A 54 -11.36 8.30 -0.04
N PRO A 55 -10.35 8.69 -0.83
CA PRO A 55 -10.46 8.83 -2.28
C PRO A 55 -10.46 7.48 -3.03
N HIS A 56 -10.11 6.39 -2.34
CA HIS A 56 -9.97 5.05 -2.91
C HIS A 56 -11.27 4.51 -3.51
N ARG A 57 -11.17 3.63 -4.50
CA ARG A 57 -12.28 2.74 -4.85
C ARG A 57 -12.37 1.65 -3.79
N LEU A 58 -13.57 1.37 -3.31
CA LEU A 58 -13.77 0.45 -2.19
C LEU A 58 -13.21 -0.96 -2.47
N ASP A 59 -13.40 -1.45 -3.70
CA ASP A 59 -12.95 -2.78 -4.12
C ASP A 59 -11.42 -2.87 -4.30
N ASP A 60 -10.75 -1.72 -4.38
CA ASP A 60 -9.29 -1.60 -4.55
C ASP A 60 -8.58 -1.29 -3.21
N ALA A 61 -9.34 -1.17 -2.11
CA ALA A 61 -8.83 -0.77 -0.80
C ALA A 61 -8.41 -1.97 0.06
N ALA A 62 -7.41 -1.75 0.91
CA ALA A 62 -6.88 -2.67 1.91
C ALA A 62 -6.76 -1.95 3.26
N LEU A 63 -6.50 -2.71 4.32
CA LEU A 63 -6.21 -2.18 5.65
C LEU A 63 -4.79 -2.56 6.08
N GLN A 64 -4.07 -1.59 6.65
CA GLN A 64 -2.72 -1.77 7.17
C GLN A 64 -2.63 -1.24 8.60
N LEU A 65 -1.85 -1.90 9.46
CA LEU A 65 -1.63 -1.41 10.81
C LEU A 65 -0.64 -0.25 10.82
N TYR A 66 -0.92 0.75 11.65
CA TYR A 66 0.01 1.84 11.94
C TYR A 66 0.20 1.95 13.45
N LYS A 67 1.42 1.64 13.91
CA LYS A 67 1.77 1.49 15.32
C LYS A 67 3.11 2.17 15.60
N ASP A 68 3.19 2.86 16.74
CA ASP A 68 4.42 3.51 17.20
C ASP A 68 5.06 4.50 16.19
N GLY A 69 4.26 5.00 15.23
CA GLY A 69 4.73 5.92 14.19
C GLY A 69 5.25 5.26 12.91
N ASP A 70 5.05 3.95 12.75
CA ASP A 70 5.49 3.20 11.58
C ASP A 70 4.37 2.30 11.02
N PHE A 71 4.48 1.96 9.75
CA PHE A 71 3.59 1.01 9.08
C PHE A 71 4.00 -0.42 9.42
N GLY A 72 3.05 -1.20 9.92
CA GLY A 72 3.18 -2.64 10.13
C GLY A 72 2.56 -3.43 8.98
N SER A 73 2.08 -4.62 9.30
CA SER A 73 1.52 -5.56 8.34
C SER A 73 0.26 -5.06 7.65
N TYR A 74 0.13 -5.40 6.37
CA TYR A 74 -1.16 -5.42 5.69
C TYR A 74 -2.01 -6.55 6.25
N LEU A 75 -3.26 -6.26 6.56
CA LEU A 75 -4.19 -7.21 7.15
C LEU A 75 -4.80 -8.12 6.07
N ASP A 76 -5.03 -9.39 6.43
CA ASP A 76 -5.80 -10.28 5.58
C ASP A 76 -7.28 -9.85 5.63
N MET A 77 -7.78 -9.38 4.48
CA MET A 77 -9.14 -8.86 4.33
C MET A 77 -10.20 -9.96 4.42
N GLU A 78 -9.87 -11.20 4.08
CA GLU A 78 -10.79 -12.34 4.13
C GLU A 78 -10.92 -12.92 5.54
N ALA A 79 -9.97 -12.62 6.43
CA ALA A 79 -9.96 -13.05 7.82
C ALA A 79 -10.58 -12.01 8.78
N SER A 80 -11.04 -12.47 9.93
CA SER A 80 -11.45 -11.63 11.06
C SER A 80 -10.23 -11.21 11.90
N ILE A 81 -10.40 -10.23 12.79
CA ILE A 81 -9.32 -9.82 13.72
C ILE A 81 -8.92 -10.97 14.65
N SER A 82 -9.89 -11.76 15.12
CA SER A 82 -9.63 -12.94 15.95
C SER A 82 -8.90 -14.07 15.23
N GLU A 83 -8.89 -14.10 13.90
CA GLU A 83 -8.21 -15.11 13.09
C GLU A 83 -6.76 -14.74 12.75
N GLN A 84 -6.34 -13.49 13.01
CA GLN A 84 -4.97 -12.99 12.81
C GLN A 84 -4.41 -12.23 14.03
N PRO A 85 -4.48 -12.80 15.25
CA PRO A 85 -4.14 -12.09 16.49
C PRO A 85 -2.67 -11.65 16.59
N GLU A 86 -1.76 -12.34 15.91
CA GLU A 86 -0.33 -12.04 15.84
C GLU A 86 -0.06 -10.64 15.27
N GLU A 87 -0.80 -10.21 14.26
CA GLU A 87 -0.64 -8.89 13.64
C GLU A 87 -0.99 -7.76 14.63
N PHE A 88 -1.90 -8.04 15.57
CA PHE A 88 -2.37 -7.08 16.56
C PHE A 88 -1.56 -7.10 17.87
N GLU A 89 -0.42 -7.79 17.92
CA GLU A 89 0.40 -7.87 19.13
C GLU A 89 0.84 -6.48 19.62
N GLY A 90 0.45 -6.13 20.85
CA GLY A 90 0.72 -4.82 21.45
C GLY A 90 0.03 -3.64 20.75
N PHE A 91 -0.89 -3.86 19.81
CA PHE A 91 -1.61 -2.78 19.12
C PHE A 91 -2.47 -1.94 20.09
N GLN A 92 -3.05 -2.55 21.12
CA GLN A 92 -3.87 -1.83 22.11
C GLN A 92 -3.05 -1.12 23.20
N ASN A 93 -1.72 -1.26 23.20
CA ASN A 93 -0.86 -0.63 24.21
C ASN A 93 -0.81 0.89 24.04
N ASP A 94 -1.02 1.40 22.83
CA ASP A 94 -1.10 2.83 22.55
C ASP A 94 -2.41 3.16 21.82
N LYS A 95 -3.20 4.06 22.40
CA LYS A 95 -4.46 4.56 21.83
C LYS A 95 -4.25 5.41 20.57
N ARG A 96 -3.00 5.77 20.25
CA ARG A 96 -2.63 6.47 19.02
C ARG A 96 -2.52 5.54 17.83
N ASN A 97 -2.35 4.24 18.06
CA ASN A 97 -2.31 3.24 16.99
C ASN A 97 -3.62 3.27 16.20
N SER A 98 -3.50 3.05 14.90
CA SER A 98 -4.60 3.16 13.96
C SER A 98 -4.57 2.06 12.92
N ILE A 99 -5.75 1.79 12.36
CA ILE A 99 -5.89 0.97 11.15
C ILE A 99 -6.02 1.95 9.98
N VAL A 100 -5.14 1.82 8.99
CA VAL A 100 -5.02 2.73 7.87
C VAL A 100 -5.59 2.10 6.62
N LEU A 101 -6.54 2.77 5.98
CA LEU A 101 -7.06 2.42 4.67
C LEU A 101 -6.05 2.85 3.60
N ARG A 102 -5.64 1.89 2.77
CA ARG A 102 -4.62 2.02 1.74
C ARG A 102 -5.13 1.40 0.45
N THR A 103 -4.44 1.61 -0.66
CA THR A 103 -4.66 0.83 -1.89
C THR A 103 -4.05 -0.57 -1.72
N GLN A 104 -4.72 -1.61 -2.22
CA GLN A 104 -4.20 -2.98 -2.27
C GLN A 104 -2.86 -3.02 -3.01
N LEU A 105 -1.93 -3.83 -2.49
CA LEU A 105 -0.60 -3.99 -3.10
C LEU A 105 -0.69 -4.47 -4.55
N SER A 106 -1.55 -5.45 -4.82
CA SER A 106 -1.77 -5.98 -6.18
C SER A 106 -2.25 -4.86 -7.13
N VAL A 107 -3.22 -4.05 -6.72
CA VAL A 107 -3.72 -2.92 -7.52
C VAL A 107 -2.62 -1.88 -7.77
N LYS A 108 -1.79 -1.56 -6.77
CA LYS A 108 -0.62 -0.69 -6.93
C LYS A 108 0.36 -1.26 -7.97
N VAL A 109 0.67 -2.55 -7.89
CA VAL A 109 1.59 -3.21 -8.84
C VAL A 109 1.06 -3.16 -10.26
N HIS A 110 -0.22 -3.49 -10.48
CA HIS A 110 -0.84 -3.41 -11.80
C HIS A 110 -0.79 -1.97 -12.34
N THR A 111 -1.05 -0.97 -11.49
CA THR A 111 -0.96 0.45 -11.87
C THR A 111 0.48 0.85 -12.23
N ILE A 112 1.48 0.34 -11.51
CA ILE A 112 2.90 0.55 -11.83
C ILE A 112 3.25 -0.04 -13.19
N ILE A 113 2.89 -1.31 -13.42
CA ILE A 113 3.17 -2.01 -14.67
C ILE A 113 2.49 -1.30 -15.84
N ASP A 114 1.21 -0.97 -15.71
CA ASP A 114 0.44 -0.30 -16.76
C ASP A 114 1.07 1.04 -17.13
N LYS A 115 1.48 1.85 -16.14
CA LYS A 115 2.15 3.12 -16.41
C LYS A 115 3.51 2.94 -17.06
N LEU A 116 4.31 1.96 -16.64
CA LEU A 116 5.62 1.69 -17.25
C LEU A 116 5.47 1.25 -18.72
N MET A 117 4.45 0.45 -19.03
CA MET A 117 4.22 -0.08 -20.38
C MET A 117 3.58 0.93 -21.34
N ASN A 118 2.85 1.93 -20.82
CA ASN A 118 2.12 2.91 -21.62
C ASN A 118 2.73 4.32 -21.58
N SER A 119 3.85 4.53 -20.89
CA SER A 119 4.56 5.81 -20.85
C SER A 119 5.76 5.83 -21.79
N GLU A 120 6.04 7.00 -22.37
CA GLU A 120 7.19 7.22 -23.23
C GLU A 120 7.92 8.52 -22.88
N GLY A 121 9.15 8.68 -23.39
CA GLY A 121 9.92 9.92 -23.28
C GLY A 121 10.10 10.41 -21.83
N LYS A 122 9.74 11.67 -21.59
CA LYS A 122 9.92 12.32 -20.27
C LYS A 122 9.12 11.64 -19.16
N GLU A 123 7.95 11.11 -19.47
CA GLU A 123 7.09 10.47 -18.46
C GLU A 123 7.64 9.12 -18.04
N LEU A 124 8.08 8.29 -19.00
CA LEU A 124 8.74 7.04 -18.69
C LEU A 124 9.97 7.25 -17.79
N ARG A 125 10.77 8.28 -18.11
CA ARG A 125 11.93 8.65 -17.28
C ARG A 125 11.53 9.00 -15.85
N ARG A 126 10.41 9.72 -15.67
CA ARG A 126 9.87 10.10 -14.36
C ARG A 126 9.43 8.85 -13.58
N CYS A 127 8.66 7.97 -14.21
CA CYS A 127 8.23 6.70 -13.62
C CYS A 127 9.41 5.83 -13.19
N LEU A 128 10.38 5.62 -14.08
CA LEU A 128 11.58 4.82 -13.80
C LEU A 128 12.43 5.40 -12.66
N PHE A 129 12.53 6.73 -12.58
CA PHE A 129 13.23 7.39 -11.48
C PHE A 129 12.51 7.22 -10.14
N ALA A 130 11.18 7.37 -10.13
CA ALA A 130 10.36 7.22 -8.94
C ALA A 130 10.30 5.77 -8.43
N LEU A 131 10.41 4.79 -9.32
CA LEU A 131 10.29 3.36 -8.99
C LEU A 131 11.24 2.91 -7.87
N LYS A 132 12.45 3.48 -7.84
CA LYS A 132 13.40 3.23 -6.75
C LYS A 132 12.83 3.66 -5.39
N HIS A 133 12.24 4.86 -5.31
CA HIS A 133 11.69 5.38 -4.06
C HIS A 133 10.47 4.57 -3.60
N ILE A 134 9.59 4.22 -4.55
CA ILE A 134 8.40 3.41 -4.29
C ILE A 134 8.78 2.08 -3.62
N PHE A 135 9.77 1.36 -4.15
CA PHE A 135 10.26 0.10 -3.56
C PHE A 135 11.07 0.28 -2.27
N GLN A 136 11.61 1.48 -2.01
CA GLN A 136 12.29 1.77 -0.75
C GLN A 136 11.32 2.00 0.40
N GLU A 137 10.15 2.60 0.11
CA GLU A 137 9.17 2.94 1.14
C GLU A 137 8.21 1.80 1.47
N ASP A 138 7.91 0.91 0.52
CA ASP A 138 6.99 -0.22 0.73
C ASP A 138 7.66 -1.54 0.35
N LYS A 139 8.13 -2.29 1.35
CA LYS A 139 8.80 -3.58 1.16
C LYS A 139 7.83 -4.68 0.71
N ASP A 140 6.60 -4.66 1.19
CA ASP A 140 5.59 -5.67 0.81
C ASP A 140 5.22 -5.53 -0.66
N LEU A 141 5.22 -4.29 -1.17
CA LEU A 141 5.06 -4.01 -2.59
C LEU A 141 6.15 -4.66 -3.46
N VAL A 142 7.39 -4.78 -2.96
CA VAL A 142 8.46 -5.46 -3.70
C VAL A 142 8.12 -6.93 -3.93
N HIS A 143 7.63 -7.60 -2.88
CA HIS A 143 7.24 -9.00 -2.99
C HIS A 143 6.07 -9.17 -3.98
N GLU A 144 5.04 -8.34 -3.84
CA GLU A 144 3.88 -8.33 -4.74
C GLU A 144 4.28 -8.03 -6.19
N PHE A 145 5.25 -7.13 -6.40
CA PHE A 145 5.75 -6.78 -7.73
C PHE A 145 6.41 -7.96 -8.44
N ILE A 146 7.15 -8.79 -7.70
CA ILE A 146 7.77 -10.00 -8.25
C ILE A 146 6.69 -11.04 -8.60
N GLN A 147 5.69 -11.22 -7.74
CA GLN A 147 4.63 -12.21 -7.95
C GLN A 147 3.75 -11.89 -9.16
N ASN A 148 3.51 -10.60 -9.46
CA ASN A 148 2.65 -10.16 -10.55
C ASN A 148 3.45 -9.77 -11.82
N ASP A 149 4.48 -10.55 -12.18
CA ASP A 149 5.27 -10.38 -13.41
C ASP A 149 6.00 -9.02 -13.58
N GLY A 150 6.16 -8.24 -12.51
CA GLY A 150 6.80 -6.93 -12.56
C GLY A 150 8.26 -6.97 -13.03
N LEU A 151 9.01 -8.00 -12.65
CA LEU A 151 10.38 -8.21 -13.16
C LEU A 151 10.40 -8.43 -14.68
N ARG A 152 9.43 -9.18 -15.20
CA ARG A 152 9.30 -9.43 -16.64
C ARG A 152 8.97 -8.13 -17.39
N CYS A 153 8.11 -7.29 -16.81
CA CYS A 153 7.85 -5.94 -17.32
C CYS A 153 9.15 -5.12 -17.43
N LEU A 154 9.97 -5.09 -16.38
CA LEU A 154 11.23 -4.35 -16.39
C LEU A 154 12.26 -4.88 -17.40
N ILE A 155 12.36 -6.21 -17.55
CA ILE A 155 13.26 -6.82 -18.53
C ILE A 155 12.83 -6.46 -19.95
N LYS A 156 11.53 -6.58 -20.25
CA LYS A 156 10.98 -6.23 -21.57
C LYS A 156 11.16 -4.73 -21.87
N LEU A 157 10.91 -3.86 -20.90
CA LEU A 157 11.14 -2.44 -21.06
C LEU A 157 12.63 -2.16 -21.31
N GLY A 158 13.52 -2.87 -20.61
CA GLY A 158 14.97 -2.71 -20.72
C GLY A 158 15.57 -3.10 -22.07
N SER A 159 14.94 -4.01 -22.82
CA SER A 159 15.43 -4.43 -24.15
C SER A 159 15.22 -3.38 -25.23
N ASP A 160 14.23 -2.50 -25.04
CA ASP A 160 13.72 -1.60 -26.07
C ASP A 160 14.13 -0.13 -25.81
N VAL A 161 14.88 0.13 -24.75
CA VAL A 161 15.21 1.48 -24.25
C VAL A 161 16.71 1.80 -24.27
N ASP A 162 17.01 3.11 -24.22
CA ASP A 162 18.39 3.60 -24.18
C ASP A 162 19.15 3.26 -22.88
N GLN A 163 20.46 3.45 -22.91
CA GLN A 163 21.36 3.14 -21.79
C GLN A 163 21.02 3.90 -20.49
N ASN A 164 20.42 5.10 -20.58
CA ASN A 164 20.03 5.87 -19.39
C ASN A 164 18.82 5.23 -18.70
N TYR A 165 17.84 4.76 -19.47
CA TYR A 165 16.68 4.04 -18.94
C TYR A 165 17.07 2.67 -18.37
N GLN A 166 17.98 1.95 -19.03
CA GLN A 166 18.57 0.72 -18.48
C GLN A 166 19.23 0.95 -17.11
N ASN A 167 19.95 2.06 -16.93
CA ASN A 167 20.55 2.40 -15.63
C ASN A 167 19.51 2.66 -14.53
N TYR A 168 18.35 3.27 -14.85
CA TYR A 168 17.28 3.43 -13.86
C TYR A 168 16.63 2.09 -13.51
N ILE A 169 16.40 1.22 -14.50
CA ILE A 169 15.87 -0.13 -14.28
C ILE A 169 16.81 -0.93 -13.37
N LEU A 170 18.12 -0.93 -13.64
CA LEU A 170 19.10 -1.62 -12.81
C LEU A 170 19.12 -1.10 -11.37
N ARG A 171 18.92 0.20 -11.16
CA ARG A 171 18.80 0.77 -9.81
C ARG A 171 17.55 0.32 -9.08
N ALA A 172 16.41 0.23 -9.78
CA ALA A 172 15.18 -0.30 -9.21
C ALA A 172 15.30 -1.80 -8.89
N LEU A 173 15.89 -2.59 -9.80
CA LEU A 173 16.17 -4.02 -9.57
C LEU A 173 17.11 -4.24 -8.39
N GLY A 174 18.15 -3.41 -8.26
CA GLY A 174 19.04 -3.45 -7.10
C GLY A 174 18.30 -3.24 -5.78
N GLN A 175 17.23 -2.43 -5.77
CA GLN A 175 16.40 -2.25 -4.57
C GLN A 175 15.47 -3.44 -4.32
N VAL A 176 14.96 -4.07 -5.37
CA VAL A 176 14.11 -5.27 -5.27
C VAL A 176 14.87 -6.47 -4.69
N MET A 177 16.18 -6.51 -4.87
CA MET A 177 17.06 -7.59 -4.41
C MET A 177 17.62 -7.41 -2.98
N LEU A 178 17.29 -6.31 -2.29
CA LEU A 178 17.79 -5.94 -0.95
C LEU A 178 16.68 -6.04 0.10
#